data_AF-A0A8W8KLY3-F1
#
_entry.id   AF-A0A8W8KLY3-F1
#
_cell.length_a   1.000
_cell.length_b   1.000
_cell.length_c   1.000
_cell.angle_alpha   90.00
_cell.angle_beta   90.00
_cell.angle_gamma   90.00
#
_symmetry.space_group_name_H-M   'P 1'
#
loop_
_entity.id
_entity.type
_entity.pdbx_description
1 polymer ?
#
loop_
_entity_poly.entity_id
_entity_poly.type
_entity_poly.pdbx_seq_one_letter_code
_entity_poly.pdbx_strand_id
1 'polypeptide(L)'
;MTKFACFCQPDIEPGDVIIILQQKEHELFTRNDNDLYCTNNLSLTEALCGFQFTLKHLDGRDLVINSPPGVVTSPGSVRCVVGEGMPFYRNPFEKGNFLVRFEITFPPENFAPPEDLQKLEKLLPPRPKIEIPTGEFVEEVDLEEFDL
;
A
#
# COMPACT_ATOMS: atom_id res chain seq x y z
N MET A 1 4.15 -23.27 20.31
CA MET A 1 4.40 -24.64 20.81
C MET A 1 3.08 -25.17 21.32
N THR A 2 2.45 -26.10 20.60
CA THR A 2 1.22 -26.76 21.07
C THR A 2 1.58 -28.20 21.36
N LYS A 3 1.54 -28.59 22.63
CA LYS A 3 1.87 -29.94 23.10
C LYS A 3 0.59 -30.76 23.04
N PHE A 4 0.49 -31.69 22.09
CA PHE A 4 -0.61 -32.65 22.03
C PHE A 4 -0.21 -33.92 22.78
N ALA A 5 -0.96 -34.27 23.82
CA ALA A 5 -0.85 -35.56 24.49
C ALA A 5 -2.08 -36.38 24.11
N CYS A 6 -1.88 -37.49 23.40
CA CYS A 6 -2.92 -38.46 23.07
C CYS A 6 -2.92 -39.53 24.16
N PHE A 7 -4.03 -39.68 24.90
CA PHE A 7 -4.23 -40.79 25.82
C PHE A 7 -4.74 -41.99 25.01
N CYS A 8 -3.88 -42.94 24.68
CA CYS A 8 -4.30 -44.20 24.06
C CYS A 8 -5.01 -45.08 25.10
N GLN A 9 -6.27 -45.45 24.84
CA GLN A 9 -6.93 -46.57 25.51
C GLN A 9 -6.63 -47.87 24.74
N PRO A 10 -6.32 -48.98 25.44
CA PRO A 10 -6.20 -50.29 24.78
C PRO A 10 -7.57 -50.74 24.25
N ASP A 11 -7.59 -51.39 23.08
CA ASP A 11 -8.75 -51.90 22.32
C ASP A 11 -9.59 -50.90 21.49
N ILE A 12 -9.10 -49.68 21.24
CA ILE A 12 -9.75 -48.73 20.30
C ILE A 12 -8.76 -48.37 19.19
N GLU A 13 -9.18 -48.52 17.92
CA GLU A 13 -8.39 -48.06 16.78
C GLU A 13 -8.20 -46.54 16.86
N PRO A 14 -6.97 -46.03 16.72
CA PRO A 14 -6.72 -44.60 16.79
C PRO A 14 -7.44 -43.87 15.66
N GLY A 15 -8.19 -42.82 16.02
CA GLY A 15 -8.88 -41.97 15.06
C GLY A 15 -7.95 -41.03 14.30
N ASP A 16 -8.48 -40.40 13.24
CA ASP A 16 -7.73 -39.47 12.42
C ASP A 16 -7.43 -38.15 13.14
N VAL A 17 -6.21 -37.64 12.96
CA VAL A 17 -5.81 -36.31 13.40
C VAL A 17 -5.89 -35.35 12.21
N ILE A 18 -6.88 -34.47 12.22
CA ILE A 18 -7.02 -33.42 11.20
C ILE A 18 -6.30 -32.16 11.70
N ILE A 19 -5.24 -31.76 11.00
CA ILE A 19 -4.53 -30.51 11.27
C ILE A 19 -5.03 -29.45 10.28
N ILE A 20 -5.64 -28.40 10.83
CA ILE A 20 -6.04 -27.22 10.05
C ILE A 20 -4.97 -26.16 10.23
N LEU A 21 -4.40 -25.70 9.11
CA LEU A 21 -3.45 -24.61 9.10
C LEU A 21 -4.20 -23.28 9.06
N GLN A 22 -3.95 -22.42 10.05
CA GLN A 22 -4.50 -21.06 10.09
C GLN A 22 -3.37 -20.05 9.93
N GLN A 23 -3.55 -19.11 9.01
CA GLN A 23 -2.61 -18.01 8.82
C GLN A 23 -2.81 -16.95 9.90
N LYS A 24 -1.72 -16.56 10.56
CA LYS A 24 -1.71 -15.42 11.47
C LYS A 24 -1.55 -14.13 10.67
N GLU A 25 -2.21 -13.06 11.10
CA GLU A 25 -1.99 -11.72 10.57
C GLU A 25 -0.54 -11.28 10.80
N HIS A 26 0.02 -10.62 9.78
CA HIS A 26 1.36 -10.05 9.81
C HIS A 26 1.24 -8.53 9.71
N GLU A 27 2.11 -7.81 10.43
CA GLU A 27 2.04 -6.34 10.57
C GLU A 27 2.16 -5.61 9.23
N LEU A 28 3.06 -6.07 8.36
CA LEU A 28 3.39 -5.40 7.09
C LEU A 28 2.80 -6.07 5.84
N PHE A 29 2.43 -7.35 5.93
CA PHE A 29 2.15 -8.15 4.75
C PHE A 29 0.79 -8.83 4.86
N THR A 30 0.01 -8.71 3.78
CA THR A 30 -1.24 -9.45 3.62
C THR A 30 -1.07 -10.42 2.46
N ARG A 31 -1.23 -11.71 2.73
CA ARG A 31 -1.19 -12.73 1.68
C ARG A 31 -2.58 -12.86 1.04
N ASN A 32 -2.61 -12.85 -0.28
CA ASN A 32 -3.78 -13.24 -1.06
C ASN A 32 -3.35 -14.31 -2.07
N ASP A 33 -3.78 -15.55 -1.85
CA ASP A 33 -3.32 -16.72 -2.60
C ASP A 33 -1.79 -16.89 -2.64
N ASN A 34 -1.17 -16.64 -3.80
CA ASN A 34 0.28 -16.72 -3.97
C ASN A 34 0.92 -15.32 -4.02
N ASP A 35 0.12 -14.26 -4.01
CA ASP A 35 0.59 -12.89 -4.06
C ASP A 35 0.68 -12.30 -2.65
N LEU A 36 1.60 -11.36 -2.48
CA LEU A 36 1.87 -10.67 -1.24
C LEU A 36 1.54 -9.19 -1.41
N TYR A 37 0.85 -8.59 -0.44
CA TYR A 37 0.45 -7.20 -0.48
C TYR A 37 1.06 -6.45 0.69
N CYS A 38 1.51 -5.21 0.46
CA CYS A 38 1.79 -4.26 1.52
C CYS A 38 1.25 -2.87 1.17
N THR A 39 1.06 -2.06 2.20
CA THR A 39 0.73 -0.64 2.05
C THR A 39 1.94 0.18 2.49
N ASN A 40 2.39 1.08 1.62
CA ASN A 40 3.46 2.02 1.94
C ASN A 40 2.96 3.46 1.82
N ASN A 41 3.31 4.29 2.79
CA ASN A 41 2.97 5.71 2.79
C ASN A 41 4.13 6.49 2.18
N LEU A 42 3.84 7.33 1.19
CA LEU A 42 4.80 8.22 0.55
C LEU A 42 4.40 9.67 0.76
N SER A 43 5.38 10.55 0.87
CA SER A 43 5.14 11.99 0.77
C SER A 43 4.77 12.38 -0.66
N LEU A 44 4.04 13.50 -0.81
CA LEU A 44 3.75 14.06 -2.13
C LEU A 44 5.01 14.31 -2.96
N THR A 45 6.09 14.76 -2.32
CA THR A 45 7.39 14.98 -2.99
C THR A 45 7.95 13.69 -3.55
N GLU A 46 7.94 12.60 -2.78
CA GLU A 46 8.40 11.28 -3.23
C GLU A 46 7.55 10.74 -4.37
N ALA A 47 6.23 10.94 -4.30
CA ALA A 47 5.31 10.49 -5.32
C ALA A 47 5.52 11.18 -6.68
N LEU A 48 5.96 12.44 -6.70
CA LEU A 48 6.20 13.23 -7.90
C LEU A 48 7.66 13.18 -8.39
N CYS A 49 8.61 13.29 -7.46
CA CYS A 49 10.04 13.43 -7.75
C CYS A 49 10.80 12.10 -7.70
N GLY A 50 10.10 10.98 -7.48
CA GLY A 50 10.72 9.66 -7.32
C GLY A 50 11.13 9.38 -5.88
N PHE A 51 11.36 8.10 -5.59
CA PHE A 51 11.64 7.63 -4.23
C PHE A 51 12.54 6.40 -4.24
N GLN A 52 13.13 6.13 -3.09
CA GLN A 52 13.86 4.91 -2.83
C GLN A 52 13.61 4.49 -1.39
N PHE A 53 13.11 3.28 -1.18
CA PHE A 53 12.94 2.73 0.16
C PHE A 53 13.40 1.28 0.22
N THR A 54 13.75 0.86 1.42
CA THR A 54 14.17 -0.51 1.72
C THR A 54 13.09 -1.18 2.54
N LEU A 55 12.72 -2.40 2.16
CA LEU A 55 11.73 -3.20 2.87
C LEU A 55 12.29 -4.60 3.13
N LYS A 56 12.21 -5.04 4.38
CA LYS A 56 12.63 -6.37 4.77
C LYS A 56 11.57 -7.40 4.39
N HIS A 57 11.93 -8.31 3.50
CA HIS A 57 11.04 -9.35 2.99
C HIS A 57 10.93 -10.54 3.97
N LEU A 58 9.97 -11.44 3.72
CA LEU A 58 9.70 -12.61 4.57
C LEU A 58 10.84 -13.63 4.65
N ASP A 59 11.77 -13.61 3.68
CA ASP A 59 12.98 -14.44 3.67
C ASP A 59 14.17 -13.78 4.40
N GLY A 60 13.95 -12.59 4.96
CA GLY A 60 14.95 -11.82 5.69
C GLY A 60 15.87 -10.98 4.81
N ARG A 61 15.72 -11.00 3.47
CA ARG A 61 16.45 -10.10 2.57
C ARG A 61 15.86 -8.69 2.61
N ASP A 62 16.72 -7.71 2.36
CA ASP A 62 16.31 -6.32 2.18
C ASP A 62 16.08 -6.04 0.68
N LEU A 63 14.84 -5.72 0.33
CA LEU A 63 14.46 -5.32 -1.02
C LEU A 63 14.56 -3.79 -1.14
N VAL A 64 15.38 -3.33 -2.07
CA VAL A 64 15.49 -1.90 -2.41
C VAL A 64 14.56 -1.61 -3.57
N ILE A 65 13.46 -0.91 -3.30
CA ILE A 65 12.48 -0.52 -4.30
C ILE A 65 12.74 0.94 -4.65
N ASN A 66 12.95 1.21 -5.94
CA ASN A 66 13.19 2.55 -6.45
C ASN A 66 12.17 2.95 -7.52
N SER A 67 11.86 4.23 -7.55
CA SER A 67 11.11 4.88 -8.62
C SER A 67 11.91 6.07 -9.11
N PRO A 68 12.27 6.13 -10.41
CA PRO A 68 13.05 7.23 -10.94
C PRO A 68 12.25 8.54 -10.91
N PRO A 69 12.94 9.69 -10.83
CA PRO A 69 12.28 11.00 -10.95
C PRO A 69 11.51 11.12 -12.26
N GLY A 70 10.29 11.69 -12.19
CA GLY A 70 9.41 11.87 -13.34
C GLY A 70 8.40 10.73 -13.57
N VAL A 71 8.53 9.59 -12.87
CA VAL A 71 7.49 8.57 -12.83
C VAL A 71 6.55 8.87 -11.67
N VAL A 72 5.39 9.42 -12.00
CA VAL A 72 4.38 9.80 -11.00
C VAL A 72 3.69 8.55 -10.42
N THR A 73 3.62 8.51 -9.10
CA THR A 73 2.83 7.53 -8.34
C THR A 73 1.56 8.20 -7.85
N SER A 74 0.40 7.66 -8.22
CA SER A 74 -0.90 8.22 -7.82
C SER A 74 -1.34 7.70 -6.45
N PRO A 75 -2.16 8.45 -5.70
CA PRO A 75 -2.75 7.96 -4.46
C PRO A 75 -3.56 6.68 -4.71
N GLY A 76 -3.39 5.67 -3.87
CA GLY A 76 -4.04 4.37 -3.98
C GLY A 76 -3.52 3.50 -5.14
N SER A 77 -2.51 3.95 -5.88
CA SER A 77 -1.94 3.15 -6.98
C SER A 77 -1.19 1.93 -6.45
N VAL A 78 -1.20 0.85 -7.23
CA VAL A 78 -0.52 -0.40 -6.90
C VAL A 78 0.60 -0.65 -7.90
N ARG A 79 1.80 -0.93 -7.39
CA ARG A 79 2.94 -1.38 -8.20
C ARG A 79 3.30 -2.82 -7.86
N CYS A 80 3.84 -3.52 -8.84
CA CYS A 80 4.17 -4.94 -8.74
C CYS A 80 5.69 -5.13 -8.81
N VAL A 81 6.23 -5.88 -7.85
CA VAL A 81 7.55 -6.48 -7.88
C VAL A 81 7.37 -7.95 -8.25
N VAL A 82 7.72 -8.28 -9.49
CA VAL A 82 7.47 -9.60 -10.08
C VAL A 82 8.33 -10.66 -9.39
N GLY A 83 7.73 -11.79 -9.03
CA GLY A 83 8.44 -12.95 -8.50
C GLY A 83 8.87 -12.86 -7.02
N GLU A 84 8.44 -11.83 -6.29
CA GLU A 84 8.70 -11.67 -4.85
C GLU A 84 7.47 -11.99 -3.99
N GLY A 85 6.49 -12.73 -4.52
CA GLY A 85 5.35 -13.25 -3.76
C GLY A 85 5.65 -14.55 -3.01
N MET A 86 4.58 -15.28 -2.68
CA MET A 86 4.66 -16.58 -2.03
C MET A 86 4.94 -17.71 -3.04
N PRO A 87 5.66 -18.77 -2.64
CA PRO A 87 5.91 -19.91 -3.51
C PRO A 87 4.62 -20.68 -3.84
N PHE A 88 4.53 -21.22 -5.07
CA PHE A 88 3.42 -22.06 -5.47
C PHE A 88 3.45 -23.40 -4.74
N TYR A 89 2.26 -23.90 -4.37
CA TYR A 89 2.12 -25.21 -3.74
C TYR A 89 2.68 -26.30 -4.67
N ARG A 90 3.63 -27.09 -4.16
CA ARG A 90 4.39 -28.14 -4.89
C ARG A 90 5.39 -27.64 -5.94
N ASN A 91 5.48 -26.34 -6.22
CA ASN A 91 6.52 -25.77 -7.08
C ASN A 91 7.19 -24.57 -6.39
N PRO A 92 8.17 -24.80 -5.50
CA PRO A 92 8.78 -23.73 -4.71
C PRO A 92 9.69 -22.78 -5.51
N PHE A 93 10.05 -23.15 -6.74
CA PHE A 93 10.87 -22.33 -7.62
C PHE A 93 10.06 -21.23 -8.33
N GLU A 94 8.75 -21.43 -8.44
CA GLU A 94 7.83 -20.40 -8.91
C GLU A 94 7.24 -19.67 -7.71
N LYS A 95 7.19 -18.35 -7.81
CA LYS A 95 6.59 -17.46 -6.81
C LYS A 95 5.55 -16.57 -7.46
N GLY A 96 4.55 -16.17 -6.69
CA GLY A 96 3.66 -15.08 -7.09
C GLY A 96 4.37 -13.73 -7.08
N ASN A 97 3.57 -12.67 -7.04
CA ASN A 97 4.03 -11.30 -7.11
C ASN A 97 3.92 -10.60 -5.75
N PHE A 98 4.74 -9.57 -5.57
CA PHE A 98 4.62 -8.65 -4.44
C PHE A 98 4.04 -7.32 -4.91
N LEU A 99 2.89 -6.94 -4.36
CA LEU A 99 2.14 -5.75 -4.72
C LEU A 99 2.23 -4.71 -3.61
N VAL A 100 2.72 -3.53 -3.94
CA VAL A 100 2.80 -2.39 -3.03
C VAL A 100 1.73 -1.38 -3.39
N ARG A 101 0.79 -1.14 -2.47
CA ARG A 101 -0.18 -0.05 -2.56
C ARG A 101 0.43 1.20 -1.94
N PHE A 102 0.37 2.31 -2.67
CA PHE A 102 0.90 3.59 -2.21
C PHE A 102 -0.20 4.51 -1.74
N GLU A 103 -0.13 4.92 -0.49
CA GLU A 103 -0.94 5.99 0.07
C GLU A 103 -0.09 7.26 0.13
N ILE A 104 -0.66 8.41 -0.24
CA ILE A 104 0.10 9.66 -0.35
C ILE A 104 -0.29 10.61 0.78
N THR A 105 0.70 11.01 1.57
CA THR A 105 0.55 12.04 2.59
C THR A 105 0.82 13.42 1.96
N PHE A 106 -0.22 14.25 1.94
CA PHE A 106 -0.11 15.63 1.51
C PHE A 106 0.55 16.49 2.60
N PRO A 107 1.24 17.58 2.22
CA PRO A 107 1.78 18.52 3.19
C PRO A 107 0.65 19.19 4.00
N PRO A 108 0.95 19.65 5.23
CA PRO A 108 -0.02 20.36 6.06
C PRO A 108 -0.42 21.70 5.42
N GLU A 109 -1.47 22.31 5.96
CA GLU A 109 -1.87 23.66 5.55
C GLU A 109 -0.73 24.67 5.73
N ASN A 110 -0.68 25.68 4.85
CA ASN A 110 0.33 26.74 4.87
C ASN A 110 1.79 26.25 4.86
N PHE A 111 2.07 25.08 4.25
CA PHE A 111 3.42 24.51 4.23
C PHE A 111 4.49 25.35 3.50
N ALA A 112 4.08 26.26 2.60
CA ALA A 112 4.99 27.06 1.79
C ALA A 112 4.50 28.51 1.63
N PRO A 113 5.43 29.48 1.48
CA PRO A 113 5.09 30.87 1.26
C PRO A 113 4.44 31.09 -0.13
N PRO A 114 3.66 32.17 -0.33
CA PRO A 114 2.97 32.44 -1.59
C PRO A 114 3.89 32.48 -2.83
N GLU A 115 5.15 32.91 -2.66
CA GLU A 115 6.14 32.96 -3.74
C GLU A 115 6.50 31.57 -4.29
N ASP A 116 6.60 30.57 -3.41
CA ASP A 116 6.92 29.20 -3.81
C ASP A 116 5.71 28.48 -4.38
N LEU A 117 4.51 28.82 -3.92
CA LEU A 117 3.26 28.32 -4.50
C LEU A 117 3.09 28.78 -5.96
N GLN A 118 3.49 30.01 -6.30
CA GLN A 118 3.50 30.49 -7.69
C GLN A 118 4.50 29.71 -8.57
N LYS A 119 5.63 29.25 -8.01
CA LYS A 119 6.58 28.40 -8.73
C LYS A 119 5.98 27.02 -8.97
N LEU A 120 5.30 26.46 -7.97
CA LEU A 120 4.62 25.17 -8.07
C LEU A 120 3.52 25.20 -9.15
N GLU A 121 2.74 26.27 -9.21
CA GLU A 121 1.69 26.45 -10.22
C GLU A 121 2.24 26.45 -11.66
N LYS A 122 3.48 26.94 -11.86
CA LYS A 122 4.14 26.89 -13.18
C LYS A 122 4.65 25.50 -13.56
N LEU A 123 4.91 24.62 -12.58
CA LEU A 123 5.42 23.26 -12.79
C LEU A 123 4.30 22.24 -12.99
N LEU A 124 3.12 22.51 -12.44
CA LEU A 124 1.95 21.65 -12.53
C LEU A 124 1.08 21.96 -13.76
N PRO A 125 0.17 21.04 -14.15
CA PRO A 125 -0.79 21.28 -15.22
C PRO A 125 -1.64 22.54 -14.96
N PRO A 126 -2.05 23.27 -16.03
CA PRO A 126 -2.80 24.50 -15.89
C PRO A 126 -4.18 24.26 -15.26
N ARG A 127 -4.64 25.22 -14.45
CA ARG A 127 -5.97 25.17 -13.85
C ARG A 127 -7.05 25.11 -14.95
N PRO A 128 -8.10 24.28 -14.78
CA PRO A 128 -9.25 24.32 -15.68
C PRO A 128 -9.94 25.68 -15.57
N LYS A 129 -10.37 26.23 -16.71
CA LYS A 129 -11.19 27.44 -16.73
C LYS A 129 -12.61 27.08 -16.33
N ILE A 130 -13.11 27.70 -15.27
CA ILE A 130 -14.48 27.54 -14.79
C ILE A 130 -15.22 28.82 -15.17
N GLU A 131 -16.30 28.68 -15.94
CA GLU A 131 -17.22 29.79 -16.23
C GLU A 131 -18.19 29.91 -15.06
N ILE A 132 -18.07 31.00 -14.29
CA ILE A 132 -18.96 31.27 -13.16
C ILE A 132 -20.27 31.86 -13.73
N PRO A 133 -21.44 31.24 -13.48
CA PRO A 133 -22.71 31.78 -13.93
C PRO A 133 -22.95 33.17 -13.32
N THR A 134 -23.54 34.10 -14.08
CA THR A 134 -23.78 35.49 -13.64
C THR A 134 -25.27 35.76 -13.35
N GLY A 135 -25.99 34.77 -12.81
CA GLY A 135 -27.42 34.87 -12.52
C GLY A 135 -27.73 35.42 -11.12
N GLU A 136 -28.98 35.85 -10.90
CA GLU A 136 -29.49 36.30 -9.58
C GLU A 136 -29.48 35.20 -8.50
N PHE A 137 -29.31 33.94 -8.88
CA PHE A 137 -29.31 32.78 -7.96
C PHE A 137 -27.90 32.19 -7.77
N VAL A 138 -26.86 33.02 -7.77
CA VAL A 138 -25.47 32.60 -7.53
C VAL A 138 -25.02 33.19 -6.21
N GLU A 139 -24.71 32.30 -5.26
CA GLU A 139 -24.19 32.64 -3.94
C GLU A 139 -22.77 32.06 -3.82
N GLU A 140 -21.82 32.92 -3.45
CA GLU A 140 -20.46 32.49 -3.10
C GLU A 140 -20.49 31.91 -1.70
N VAL A 141 -20.01 30.67 -1.56
CA VAL A 141 -19.98 29.95 -0.28
C VAL A 141 -18.55 29.51 0.02
N ASP A 142 -18.12 29.74 1.26
CA ASP A 142 -16.84 29.27 1.75
C ASP A 142 -16.98 27.84 2.29
N LEU A 143 -15.92 27.04 2.13
CA LEU A 143 -15.86 25.71 2.75
C LEU A 143 -15.41 25.86 4.20
N GLU A 144 -16.16 25.26 5.12
CA GLU A 144 -15.78 25.11 6.51
C GLU A 144 -15.29 23.68 6.77
N GLU A 145 -14.37 23.53 7.73
CA GLU A 145 -13.99 22.20 8.20
C GLU A 145 -15.21 21.51 8.82
N PHE A 146 -15.42 20.26 8.43
CA PHE A 146 -16.49 19.44 8.99
C PHE A 146 -15.91 18.47 10.02
N ASP A 147 -16.20 18.73 11.28
CA ASP A 147 -15.88 17.81 12.38
C ASP A 147 -16.90 16.65 12.39
N LEU A 148 -16.40 15.43 12.16
CA LEU A 148 -17.17 14.17 12.25
C LEU A 148 -17.34 13.67 13.69
#